data_AF-A0A915ICV4-F1
#
_entry.id   AF-A0A915ICV4-F1
#
_cell.length_a   1.000
_cell.length_b   1.000
_cell.length_c   1.000
_cell.angle_alpha   90.00
_cell.angle_beta   90.00
_cell.angle_gamma   90.00
#
_symmetry.space_group_name_H-M   'P 1'
#
loop_
_entity.id
_entity.type
_entity.pdbx_description
1 polymer ?
#
loop_
_entity_poly.entity_id
_entity_poly.type
_entity_poly.pdbx_seq_one_letter_code
_entity_poly.pdbx_strand_id
1 'polypeptide(L)'
;MRPSTKFFDINCAWSCDQCHMVNSTIRTDMPLPPILEPFDFILGHWTTDSNNEERFPVKFDSATKGFNQTLSFLIANVTMFNTPLLNYSCEAANIADPLDIQVNIGFMTLKPDGPDLYKAWIWSTANNGLTVIEEGWVKEGQLMLKSSMIYTTPASNLTIPKQV
;
A
#
# COMPACT_ATOMS: atom_id res chain seq x y z
N MET A 1 -7.00 -2.94 20.56
CA MET A 1 -7.43 -1.54 20.49
C MET A 1 -6.34 -0.72 21.17
N ARG A 2 -5.77 0.33 20.55
CA ARG A 2 -5.26 1.43 21.39
C ARG A 2 -6.40 1.83 22.34
N PRO A 3 -6.17 2.29 23.56
CA PRO A 3 -7.24 2.74 24.45
C PRO A 3 -7.82 4.06 23.90
N SER A 4 -8.50 4.02 22.76
CA SER A 4 -9.40 5.06 22.31
C SER A 4 -10.68 4.90 23.13
N THR A 5 -11.17 6.02 23.63
CA THR A 5 -12.41 6.09 24.38
C THR A 5 -13.55 5.45 23.58
N LYS A 6 -14.50 4.79 24.27
CA LYS A 6 -15.72 4.22 23.65
C LYS A 6 -16.60 5.26 22.94
N PHE A 7 -16.18 6.52 22.91
CA PHE A 7 -16.90 7.66 22.38
C PHE A 7 -17.26 7.48 20.91
N PHE A 8 -16.33 7.07 20.05
CA PHE A 8 -16.63 6.90 18.62
C PHE A 8 -17.52 5.69 18.33
N ASP A 9 -17.32 4.56 19.03
CA ASP A 9 -18.19 3.38 18.89
C ASP A 9 -19.64 3.69 19.27
N ILE A 10 -19.84 4.41 20.38
CA ILE A 10 -21.17 4.76 20.89
C ILE A 10 -21.83 5.83 20.01
N ASN A 11 -21.08 6.89 19.67
CA ASN A 11 -21.65 8.00 18.90
C ASN A 11 -21.90 7.64 17.44
N CYS A 12 -21.10 6.76 16.83
CA CYS A 12 -21.37 6.30 15.47
C CYS A 12 -22.69 5.53 15.39
N ALA A 13 -22.90 4.56 16.30
CA ALA A 13 -24.14 3.79 16.38
C ALA A 13 -25.37 4.65 16.67
N TRP A 14 -25.24 5.67 17.53
CA TRP A 14 -26.34 6.59 17.83
C TRP A 14 -26.57 7.67 16.76
N SER A 15 -25.58 8.04 15.96
CA SER A 15 -25.74 9.11 14.97
C SER A 15 -26.27 8.63 13.63
N CYS A 16 -25.98 7.39 13.21
CA CYS A 16 -26.37 6.91 11.89
C CYS A 16 -27.65 6.05 11.87
N ASP A 17 -28.08 5.52 13.02
CA ASP A 17 -29.23 4.60 13.18
C ASP A 17 -29.22 3.37 12.25
N GLN A 18 -28.11 3.12 11.56
CA GLN A 18 -27.86 2.00 10.66
C GLN A 18 -26.90 0.98 11.27
N CYS A 19 -26.04 1.43 12.19
CA CYS A 19 -25.05 0.60 12.87
C CYS A 19 -25.54 0.23 14.26
N HIS A 20 -25.84 -1.05 14.47
CA HIS A 20 -26.11 -1.59 15.81
C HIS A 20 -24.84 -2.25 16.37
N MET A 21 -24.50 -1.96 17.62
CA MET A 21 -23.41 -2.69 18.30
C MET A 21 -23.80 -4.16 18.45
N VAL A 22 -23.15 -5.03 17.69
CA VAL A 22 -23.27 -6.48 17.84
C VAL A 22 -22.18 -6.96 18.79
N ASN A 23 -22.53 -7.50 19.95
CA ASN A 23 -21.55 -7.95 20.95
C ASN A 23 -20.68 -9.15 20.50
N SER A 24 -21.04 -9.80 19.38
CA SER A 24 -20.29 -10.93 18.82
C SER A 24 -19.25 -10.53 17.78
N THR A 25 -19.12 -9.25 17.40
CA THR A 25 -18.06 -8.84 16.47
C THR A 25 -16.71 -8.84 17.17
N ILE A 26 -15.77 -9.59 16.59
CA ILE A 26 -14.36 -9.57 17.00
C ILE A 26 -13.82 -8.19 16.64
N ARG A 27 -13.51 -7.38 17.66
CA ARG A 27 -12.93 -6.05 17.47
C ARG A 27 -11.49 -6.21 17.00
N THR A 28 -11.15 -5.61 15.86
CA THR A 28 -9.76 -5.52 15.43
C THR A 28 -9.02 -4.51 16.31
N ASP A 29 -7.73 -4.77 16.56
CA ASP A 29 -6.95 -3.91 17.44
C ASP A 29 -6.69 -2.52 16.86
N MET A 30 -6.73 -2.40 15.53
CA MET A 30 -6.63 -1.18 14.76
C MET A 30 -7.74 -1.18 13.69
N PRO A 31 -8.86 -0.45 13.91
CA PRO A 31 -9.89 -0.32 12.91
C PRO A 31 -9.40 0.53 11.73
N LEU A 32 -9.89 0.23 10.53
CA LEU A 32 -9.63 1.04 9.35
C LEU A 32 -10.29 2.42 9.52
N PRO A 33 -9.54 3.53 9.41
CA PRO A 33 -10.12 4.86 9.42
C PRO A 33 -11.15 5.02 8.28
N PRO A 34 -12.32 5.65 8.49
CA PRO A 34 -13.37 5.75 7.46
C PRO A 34 -12.91 6.37 6.15
N ILE A 35 -12.00 7.34 6.21
CA ILE A 35 -11.41 7.94 5.01
C ILE A 35 -10.60 6.94 4.18
N LEU A 36 -10.10 5.85 4.76
CA LEU A 36 -9.37 4.80 4.06
C LEU A 36 -10.25 3.62 3.65
N GLU A 37 -11.56 3.65 3.92
CA GLU A 37 -12.51 2.62 3.48
C GLU A 37 -12.42 2.27 1.98
N PRO A 38 -12.19 3.21 1.05
CA PRO A 38 -11.99 2.87 -0.36
C PRO A 38 -10.80 1.94 -0.64
N PHE A 39 -9.86 1.76 0.29
CA PHE A 39 -8.75 0.81 0.19
C PHE A 39 -9.04 -0.56 0.80
N ASP A 40 -10.25 -0.84 1.30
CA ASP A 40 -10.55 -2.11 1.96
C ASP A 40 -10.16 -3.34 1.10
N PHE A 41 -10.37 -3.23 -0.21
CA PHE A 41 -10.08 -4.31 -1.17
C PHE A 41 -8.59 -4.69 -1.30
N ILE A 42 -7.64 -3.81 -0.91
CA ILE A 42 -6.20 -4.09 -0.99
C ILE A 42 -5.60 -4.52 0.35
N LEU A 43 -6.32 -4.36 1.46
CA LEU A 43 -5.77 -4.63 2.79
C LEU A 43 -5.42 -6.11 2.97
N GLY A 44 -4.26 -6.35 3.58
CA GLY A 44 -3.80 -7.69 3.91
C GLY A 44 -2.40 -8.01 3.40
N HIS A 45 -2.10 -9.30 3.37
CA HIS A 45 -0.84 -9.86 2.88
C HIS A 45 -1.14 -10.68 1.62
N TRP A 46 -0.45 -10.35 0.54
CA TRP A 46 -0.57 -10.96 -0.76
C TRP A 46 0.75 -11.65 -1.06
N THR A 47 0.69 -12.91 -1.47
CA THR A 47 1.86 -13.67 -1.88
C THR A 47 1.65 -14.17 -3.30
N THR A 48 2.70 -14.13 -4.10
CA THR A 48 2.67 -14.61 -5.47
C THR A 48 3.99 -15.27 -5.81
N ASP A 49 3.90 -16.44 -6.42
CA ASP A 49 5.03 -17.14 -6.99
C ASP A 49 5.00 -16.87 -8.50
N SER A 50 5.92 -16.04 -8.97
CA SER A 50 5.94 -15.65 -10.38
C SER A 50 6.96 -16.48 -11.15
N ASN A 51 6.48 -17.20 -12.17
CA ASN A 51 7.30 -17.90 -13.16
C ASN A 51 7.48 -17.05 -14.44
N ASN A 52 7.20 -15.75 -14.38
CA ASN A 52 7.05 -14.90 -15.58
C ASN A 52 8.40 -14.45 -16.14
N GLU A 53 8.61 -14.73 -17.43
CA GLU A 53 9.88 -14.56 -18.16
C GLU A 53 10.24 -13.13 -18.57
N GLU A 54 9.39 -12.13 -18.28
CA GLU A 54 9.46 -10.80 -18.91
C GLU A 54 9.32 -9.62 -17.93
N ARG A 55 10.45 -9.03 -17.52
CA ARG A 55 10.55 -7.60 -17.13
C ARG A 55 11.91 -7.00 -17.52
N PHE A 56 11.87 -5.78 -18.05
CA PHE A 56 12.96 -4.98 -18.62
C PHE A 56 13.80 -4.25 -17.54
N PRO A 57 15.07 -3.85 -17.77
CA PRO A 57 16.02 -4.21 -18.83
C PRO A 57 16.96 -5.37 -18.47
N VAL A 58 17.01 -5.77 -17.20
CA VAL A 58 17.74 -6.95 -16.72
C VAL A 58 16.75 -7.78 -15.93
N LYS A 59 16.66 -9.08 -16.25
CA LYS A 59 15.72 -9.97 -15.58
C LYS A 59 16.14 -10.12 -14.12
N PHE A 60 15.25 -9.74 -13.19
CA PHE A 60 15.35 -10.17 -11.80
C PHE A 60 15.25 -11.71 -11.70
N ASP A 61 14.71 -12.36 -12.72
CA ASP A 61 14.78 -13.80 -12.93
C ASP A 61 16.07 -14.19 -13.65
N SER A 62 16.89 -15.05 -13.04
CA SER A 62 17.90 -15.82 -13.76
C SER A 62 17.21 -16.85 -14.66
N ALA A 63 16.56 -16.38 -15.73
CA ALA A 63 15.94 -17.03 -16.90
C ALA A 63 15.23 -18.39 -16.74
N THR A 64 15.05 -18.93 -15.53
CA THR A 64 14.72 -20.34 -15.32
C THR A 64 13.95 -20.62 -14.03
N LYS A 65 13.88 -19.68 -13.08
CA LYS A 65 13.31 -19.98 -11.76
C LYS A 65 12.39 -18.93 -11.17
N GLY A 66 12.22 -17.75 -11.78
CA GLY A 66 11.24 -16.77 -11.32
C GLY A 66 11.57 -16.14 -9.96
N PHE A 67 10.58 -15.46 -9.37
CA PHE A 67 10.71 -14.83 -8.05
C PHE A 67 9.44 -14.96 -7.22
N ASN A 68 9.63 -15.02 -5.90
CA ASN A 68 8.54 -14.97 -4.92
C ASN A 68 8.36 -13.52 -4.49
N GLN A 69 7.13 -13.04 -4.53
CA GLN A 69 6.79 -11.67 -4.13
C GLN A 69 5.74 -11.65 -3.03
N THR A 70 6.05 -10.93 -1.96
CA THR A 70 5.14 -10.63 -0.87
C THR A 70 4.81 -9.15 -0.88
N LEU A 71 3.53 -8.83 -0.92
CA LEU A 71 3.00 -7.47 -0.93
C LEU A 71 2.05 -7.30 0.26
N SER A 72 2.26 -6.29 1.08
CA SER A 72 1.45 -6.05 2.27
C SER A 72 0.94 -4.61 2.32
N PHE A 73 -0.35 -4.47 2.60
CA PHE A 73 -1.00 -3.20 2.91
C PHE A 73 -1.61 -3.28 4.29
N LEU A 74 -1.05 -2.53 5.23
CA LEU A 74 -1.43 -2.61 6.64
C LEU A 74 -1.78 -1.23 7.18
N ILE A 75 -2.68 -1.18 8.16
CA ILE A 75 -3.08 0.08 8.80
C ILE A 75 -1.88 0.64 9.57
N ALA A 76 -1.52 1.90 9.28
CA ALA A 76 -0.42 2.55 9.98
C ALA A 76 -0.89 3.14 11.31
N ASN A 77 -0.01 3.06 12.31
CA ASN A 77 -0.34 3.47 13.66
C ASN A 77 -0.11 4.97 13.89
N VAL A 78 -0.94 5.82 13.29
CA VAL A 78 -0.80 7.29 13.37
C VAL A 78 -1.33 7.87 14.69
N THR A 79 -0.77 8.99 15.12
CA THR A 79 -1.33 9.82 16.19
C THR A 79 -2.50 10.65 15.64
N MET A 80 -3.48 10.98 16.49
CA MET A 80 -4.85 11.43 16.14
C MET A 80 -4.96 12.75 15.32
N PHE A 81 -3.84 13.37 14.93
CA PHE A 81 -3.81 14.68 14.28
C PHE A 81 -3.24 14.68 12.86
N ASN A 82 -2.79 13.53 12.36
CA ASN A 82 -2.29 13.40 11.00
C ASN A 82 -3.27 12.66 10.09
N THR A 83 -3.19 12.93 8.79
CA THR A 83 -3.90 12.18 7.76
C THR A 83 -3.60 10.69 7.93
N PRO A 84 -4.62 9.83 8.05
CA PRO A 84 -4.40 8.39 8.17
C PRO A 84 -3.74 7.85 6.90
N LEU A 85 -2.91 6.84 7.11
CA LEU A 85 -2.10 6.23 6.06
C LEU A 85 -2.07 4.71 6.22
N LEU A 86 -1.83 4.03 5.10
CA LEU A 86 -1.52 2.61 5.06
C LEU A 86 -0.01 2.44 4.89
N ASN A 87 0.57 1.49 5.61
CA ASN A 87 1.91 0.99 5.34
C ASN A 87 1.88 0.12 4.09
N TYR A 88 2.81 0.37 3.20
CA TYR A 88 3.07 -0.44 2.01
C TYR A 88 4.42 -1.12 2.16
N SER A 89 4.47 -2.43 1.93
CA SER A 89 5.72 -3.16 1.81
C SER A 89 5.62 -4.17 0.68
N CYS A 90 6.66 -4.22 -0.14
CA CYS A 90 6.78 -5.14 -1.24
C CYS A 90 8.19 -5.75 -1.20
N GLU A 91 8.27 -7.06 -1.07
CA GLU A 91 9.50 -7.82 -1.08
C GLU A 91 9.43 -8.83 -2.22
N ALA A 92 10.43 -8.83 -3.08
CA ALA A 92 10.61 -9.83 -4.11
C ALA A 92 11.97 -10.51 -3.90
N ALA A 93 11.97 -11.83 -3.80
CA ALA A 93 13.18 -12.63 -3.63
C ALA A 93 13.33 -13.58 -4.82
N ASN A 94 14.52 -13.58 -5.42
CA ASN A 94 14.85 -14.47 -6.52
C ASN A 94 14.95 -15.93 -6.02
N ILE A 95 14.35 -16.87 -6.74
CA ILE A 95 14.35 -18.29 -6.35
C ILE A 95 15.74 -18.94 -6.59
N ALA A 96 16.50 -18.47 -7.59
CA ALA A 96 17.82 -19.00 -7.92
C ALA A 96 18.93 -18.41 -7.02
N ASP A 97 18.83 -17.12 -6.71
CA ASP A 97 19.75 -16.43 -5.80
C ASP A 97 18.99 -15.79 -4.64
N PRO A 98 18.90 -16.46 -3.48
CA PRO A 98 18.21 -15.92 -2.31
C PRO A 98 18.82 -14.64 -1.73
N LEU A 99 20.01 -14.22 -2.19
CA LEU A 99 20.63 -12.95 -1.79
C LEU A 99 20.16 -11.79 -2.66
N ASP A 100 19.62 -12.07 -3.85
CA ASP A 100 19.03 -11.07 -4.73
C ASP A 100 17.58 -10.80 -4.29
N ILE A 101 17.44 -9.79 -3.45
CA ILE A 101 16.16 -9.37 -2.88
C ILE A 101 15.93 -7.92 -3.26
N GLN A 102 14.77 -7.64 -3.83
CA GLN A 102 14.27 -6.30 -4.02
C GLN A 102 13.23 -5.99 -2.94
N VAL A 103 13.47 -4.91 -2.19
CA VAL A 103 12.55 -4.45 -1.15
C VAL A 103 12.11 -3.04 -1.49
N ASN A 104 10.81 -2.79 -1.44
CA ASN A 104 10.21 -1.47 -1.54
C ASN A 104 9.28 -1.24 -0.34
N ILE A 105 9.48 -0.15 0.38
CA ILE A 105 8.67 0.21 1.55
C ILE A 105 8.10 1.60 1.36
N GLY A 106 6.95 1.85 1.95
CA GLY A 106 6.25 3.08 1.67
C GLY A 106 5.00 3.28 2.50
N PHE A 107 4.28 4.32 2.10
CA PHE A 107 3.00 4.65 2.68
C PHE A 107 2.04 5.15 1.60
N MET A 108 0.77 4.87 1.83
CA MET A 108 -0.31 5.24 0.93
C MET A 108 -1.37 6.03 1.69
N THR A 109 -1.94 7.03 1.02
CA THR A 109 -3.04 7.84 1.57
C THR A 109 -4.00 8.21 0.46
N LEU A 110 -5.19 8.68 0.83
CA LEU A 110 -6.21 9.13 -0.10
C LEU A 110 -6.93 10.38 0.41
N LYS A 111 -7.51 11.14 -0.52
CA LYS A 111 -8.49 12.19 -0.24
C LYS A 111 -9.72 12.04 -1.12
N PRO A 112 -10.91 12.47 -0.69
CA PRO A 112 -12.05 12.61 -1.57
C PRO A 112 -11.79 13.65 -2.66
N ASP A 113 -12.22 13.37 -3.89
CA ASP A 113 -12.20 14.31 -5.03
C ASP A 113 -13.57 14.45 -5.70
N GLY A 114 -14.54 13.59 -5.34
CA GLY A 114 -15.91 13.63 -5.83
C GLY A 114 -16.75 12.49 -5.24
N PRO A 115 -18.02 12.34 -5.66
CA PRO A 115 -18.81 11.16 -5.32
C PRO A 115 -18.13 9.91 -5.87
N ASP A 116 -17.81 8.96 -4.98
CA ASP A 116 -17.13 7.69 -5.29
C ASP A 116 -15.78 7.81 -6.02
N LEU A 117 -15.14 8.98 -5.93
CA LEU A 117 -13.83 9.26 -6.52
C LEU A 117 -12.88 9.77 -5.45
N TYR A 118 -11.74 9.08 -5.31
CA TYR A 118 -10.72 9.42 -4.33
C TYR A 118 -9.38 9.60 -5.02
N LYS A 119 -8.70 10.71 -4.78
CA LYS A 119 -7.31 10.90 -5.20
C LYS A 119 -6.40 10.14 -4.24
N ALA A 120 -5.54 9.28 -4.78
CA ALA A 120 -4.62 8.44 -4.02
C ALA A 120 -3.17 8.82 -4.30
N TRP A 121 -2.32 8.62 -3.30
CA TRP A 121 -0.88 8.77 -3.40
C TRP A 121 -0.17 7.60 -2.76
N ILE A 122 0.91 7.18 -3.38
CA ILE A 122 1.88 6.26 -2.79
C ILE A 122 3.27 6.90 -2.82
N TRP A 123 3.92 6.85 -1.68
CA TRP A 123 5.34 7.13 -1.54
C TRP A 123 6.05 5.83 -1.27
N SER A 124 7.04 5.50 -2.09
CA SER A 124 7.76 4.25 -1.96
C SER A 124 9.27 4.45 -2.17
N THR A 125 10.07 3.77 -1.37
CA THR A 125 11.53 3.78 -1.45
C THR A 125 12.03 2.35 -1.48
N ALA A 126 12.84 2.06 -2.50
CA ALA A 126 13.44 0.76 -2.71
C ALA A 126 14.88 0.67 -2.20
N ASN A 127 15.33 -0.54 -1.88
CA ASN A 127 16.68 -0.84 -1.41
C ASN A 127 17.79 -0.54 -2.43
N ASN A 128 17.44 -0.39 -3.70
CA ASN A 128 18.34 0.08 -4.76
C ASN A 128 18.55 1.61 -4.77
N GLY A 129 17.95 2.33 -3.81
CA GLY A 129 18.08 3.78 -3.67
C GLY A 129 17.13 4.59 -4.56
N LEU A 130 16.15 3.94 -5.19
CA LEU A 130 15.08 4.60 -5.94
C LEU A 130 13.95 5.01 -4.99
N THR A 131 13.48 6.24 -5.10
CA THR A 131 12.27 6.73 -4.44
C THR A 131 11.28 7.20 -5.50
N VAL A 132 10.04 6.72 -5.42
CA VAL A 132 8.98 7.01 -6.37
C VAL A 132 7.78 7.58 -5.64
N ILE A 133 7.23 8.65 -6.20
CA ILE A 133 5.93 9.21 -5.83
C ILE A 133 4.99 8.94 -6.98
N GLU A 134 3.90 8.22 -6.71
CA GLU A 134 2.86 7.98 -7.68
C GLU A 134 1.55 8.60 -7.20
N GLU A 135 0.88 9.30 -8.10
CA GLU A 135 -0.42 9.90 -7.85
C GLU A 135 -1.45 9.25 -8.77
N GLY A 136 -2.69 9.17 -8.32
CA GLY A 136 -3.78 8.75 -9.17
C GLY A 136 -5.08 8.67 -8.42
N TRP A 137 -5.89 7.67 -8.72
CA TRP A 137 -7.29 7.65 -8.32
C TRP A 137 -7.72 6.25 -7.90
N VAL A 138 -8.65 6.20 -6.94
CA VAL A 138 -9.44 5.02 -6.60
C VAL A 138 -10.87 5.27 -7.05
N LYS A 139 -11.39 4.34 -7.84
CA LYS A 139 -12.78 4.34 -8.30
C LYS A 139 -13.24 2.89 -8.45
N GLU A 140 -14.43 2.57 -7.93
CA GLU A 140 -15.07 1.25 -8.10
C GLU A 140 -14.15 0.06 -7.72
N GLY A 141 -13.37 0.19 -6.64
CA GLY A 141 -12.44 -0.86 -6.19
C GLY A 141 -11.22 -1.06 -7.09
N GLN A 142 -10.92 -0.11 -7.97
CA GLN A 142 -9.71 -0.10 -8.79
C GLN A 142 -8.81 1.05 -8.37
N LEU A 143 -7.51 0.76 -8.23
CA LEU A 143 -6.47 1.74 -7.96
C LEU A 143 -5.66 1.96 -9.24
N MET A 144 -5.68 3.18 -9.77
CA MET A 144 -4.87 3.61 -10.90
C MET A 144 -3.84 4.61 -10.44
N LEU A 145 -2.56 4.33 -10.65
CA LEU A 145 -1.45 5.19 -10.23
C LEU A 145 -0.58 5.55 -11.43
N LYS A 146 -0.06 6.78 -11.43
CA LYS A 146 0.93 7.27 -12.38
C LYS A 146 2.10 7.84 -11.61
N SER A 147 3.32 7.42 -11.95
CA SER A 147 4.52 7.98 -11.35
C SER A 147 4.64 9.46 -11.70
N SER A 148 4.62 10.32 -10.69
CA SER A 148 4.74 11.77 -10.82
C SER A 148 6.17 12.24 -10.57
N MET A 149 6.89 11.59 -9.66
CA MET A 149 8.27 11.93 -9.35
C MET A 149 9.07 10.67 -9.12
N ILE A 150 10.27 10.63 -9.70
CA ILE A 150 11.23 9.55 -9.52
C ILE A 150 12.54 10.22 -9.10
N TYR A 151 13.03 9.85 -7.92
CA TYR A 151 14.30 10.31 -7.37
C TYR A 151 15.23 9.12 -7.18
N THR A 152 16.51 9.31 -7.42
CA THR A 152 17.52 8.28 -7.23
C THR A 152 18.66 8.85 -6.40
N THR A 153 19.13 8.06 -5.44
CA THR A 153 20.29 8.49 -4.64
C THR A 153 21.55 8.53 -5.50
N PRO A 154 22.49 9.48 -5.28
CA PRO A 154 23.70 9.58 -6.10
C PRO A 154 24.59 8.33 -6.10
N ALA A 155 24.46 7.48 -5.08
CA ALA A 155 25.19 6.21 -4.96
C ALA A 155 24.53 5.06 -5.75
N SER A 156 23.34 5.26 -6.31
CA SER A 156 22.63 4.25 -7.09
C SER A 156 23.09 4.24 -8.56
N ASN A 157 23.41 3.06 -9.09
CA ASN A 157 23.77 2.85 -10.50
C ASN A 157 22.53 2.71 -11.40
N LEU A 158 21.46 3.46 -11.14
CA LEU A 158 20.19 3.34 -11.87
C LEU A 158 20.08 4.39 -12.97
N THR A 159 19.88 3.95 -14.21
CA THR A 159 19.52 4.81 -15.34
C THR A 159 18.00 4.87 -15.47
N ILE A 160 17.40 6.00 -15.13
CA ILE A 160 15.94 6.20 -15.27
C ILE A 160 15.63 6.45 -16.75
N PRO A 161 14.82 5.62 -17.43
CA PRO A 161 14.35 5.95 -18.76
C PRO A 161 13.46 7.20 -18.69
N LYS A 162 13.72 8.20 -19.55
CA LYS A 162 12.88 9.39 -19.65
C LYS A 162 11.46 8.96 -20.02
N GLN A 163 10.48 9.37 -19.20
CA GLN A 163 9.07 9.25 -19.58
C GLN A 163 8.84 10.14 -20.81
N VAL A 164 8.41 9.53 -21.91
CA VAL A 164 7.95 10.21 -23.14
C VAL A 164 6.47 10.51 -23.00
#